data_AF-A0A0J1KAJ1-F1
#
_entry.id   AF-A0A0J1KAJ1-F1
#
_cell.length_a   1.000
_cell.length_b   1.000
_cell.length_c   1.000
_cell.angle_alpha   90.00
_cell.angle_beta   90.00
_cell.angle_gamma   90.00
#
_symmetry.space_group_name_H-M   'P 1'
#
loop_
_entity.id
_entity.type
_entity.pdbx_description
1 polymer ?
#
loop_
_entity_poly.entity_id
_entity_poly.type
_entity_poly.pdbx_seq_one_letter_code
_entity_poly.pdbx_strand_id
1 'polypeptide(L)'
;MVFIFTFILLLCSLLDIQQRIVSNKLSFLLVLNSISMVVQNKGLIVGSEWSFWSLVFVIILTLPGFIFGVFGGADVKILLSVAIISPLALMLNILLVSFGCFALYWLLFIRDRQQHGPFIPCLLVGVGLSVWLY
;
A
#
# COMPACT_ATOMS: atom_id res chain seq x y z
N MET A 1 -15.93 7.46 -0.86
CA MET A 1 -14.62 7.58 -0.19
C MET A 1 -13.71 6.40 -0.52
N VAL A 2 -14.11 5.14 -0.25
CA VAL A 2 -13.32 3.95 -0.65
C VAL A 2 -13.02 3.94 -2.16
N PHE A 3 -14.00 4.25 -3.02
CA PHE A 3 -13.78 4.39 -4.47
C PHE A 3 -12.74 5.45 -4.86
N ILE A 4 -12.65 6.54 -4.09
CA ILE A 4 -11.66 7.60 -4.34
C ILE A 4 -10.28 7.10 -3.93
N PHE A 5 -10.19 6.43 -2.78
CA PHE A 5 -8.95 5.79 -2.32
C PHE A 5 -8.43 4.78 -3.34
N THR A 6 -9.27 3.84 -3.80
CA THR A 6 -8.87 2.82 -4.79
C THR A 6 -8.52 3.44 -6.14
N PHE A 7 -9.22 4.49 -6.56
CA PHE A 7 -8.90 5.21 -7.79
C PHE A 7 -7.54 5.91 -7.72
N ILE A 8 -7.23 6.61 -6.63
CA ILE A 8 -5.91 7.24 -6.44
C ILE A 8 -4.83 6.16 -6.35
N LEU A 9 -5.08 5.05 -5.66
CA LEU A 9 -4.14 3.93 -5.59
C LEU A 9 -3.88 3.32 -6.98
N LEU A 10 -4.91 3.21 -7.82
CA LEU A 10 -4.80 2.75 -9.21
C LEU A 10 -3.97 3.72 -10.04
N LEU A 11 -4.15 5.03 -9.89
CA LEU A 11 -3.31 6.03 -10.54
C LEU A 11 -1.84 5.91 -10.08
N CYS A 12 -1.59 5.73 -8.78
CA CYS A 12 -0.24 5.49 -8.25
C CYS A 12 0.38 4.23 -8.86
N SER A 13 -0.39 3.14 -8.97
CA SER A 13 0.04 1.88 -9.60
C SER A 13 0.41 2.07 -11.07
N LEU A 14 -0.42 2.77 -11.86
CA LEU A 14 -0.13 3.06 -13.26
C LEU A 14 1.14 3.91 -13.43
N LEU A 15 1.32 4.93 -12.58
CA LEU A 15 2.52 5.76 -12.60
C LEU A 15 3.78 5.00 -12.18
N ASP A 16 3.66 4.10 -11.20
CA ASP A 16 4.75 3.23 -10.77
C ASP A 16 5.20 2.29 -11.91
N ILE A 17 4.25 1.72 -12.66
CA ILE A 17 4.55 0.90 -13.84
C ILE A 17 5.21 1.72 -14.96
N GLN A 18 4.66 2.88 -15.28
CA GLN A 18 5.09 3.67 -16.44
C GLN A 18 6.39 4.44 -16.18
N GLN A 19 6.49 5.10 -15.03
CA GLN A 19 7.53 6.09 -14.75
C GLN A 19 8.43 5.67 -13.58
N ARG A 20 8.05 4.65 -12.79
CA ARG A 20 8.74 4.20 -11.57
C ARG A 20 8.98 5.30 -10.53
N ILE A 21 8.23 6.39 -10.66
CA ILE A 21 8.30 7.56 -9.81
C ILE A 21 6.87 7.93 -9.50
N VAL A 22 6.49 7.79 -8.24
CA VAL A 22 5.18 8.25 -7.77
C VAL A 22 5.31 9.64 -7.19
N SER A 23 4.51 10.56 -7.71
CA SER A 23 4.50 11.96 -7.27
C SER A 23 4.21 12.05 -5.77
N ASN A 24 5.00 12.86 -5.06
CA ASN A 24 4.76 13.20 -3.67
C ASN A 24 3.37 13.80 -3.43
N LYS A 25 2.81 14.50 -4.43
CA LYS A 25 1.45 15.07 -4.34
C LYS A 25 0.38 13.97 -4.29
N LEU A 26 0.53 12.92 -5.10
CA LEU A 26 -0.45 11.83 -5.16
C LEU A 26 -0.39 10.96 -3.90
N SER A 27 0.81 10.59 -3.45
CA SER A 27 0.96 9.85 -2.19
C SER A 27 0.44 10.65 -0.99
N PHE A 28 0.62 11.97 -0.98
CA PHE A 28 0.06 12.84 0.05
C PHE A 28 -1.47 12.92 0.01
N LEU A 29 -2.06 13.06 -1.19
CA LEU A 29 -3.52 13.02 -1.36
C LEU A 29 -4.13 11.70 -0.87
N LEU A 30 -3.44 10.58 -1.11
CA LEU A 30 -3.87 9.27 -0.64
C LEU A 30 -3.90 9.21 0.90
N VAL A 31 -2.86 9.71 1.57
CA VAL A 31 -2.82 9.83 3.05
C VAL A 31 -3.95 10.73 3.55
N LEU A 32 -4.14 11.89 2.93
CA LEU A 32 -5.18 12.84 3.35
C LEU A 32 -6.59 12.25 3.20
N ASN A 33 -6.81 11.46 2.14
CA ASN A 33 -8.04 10.71 1.94
C ASN A 33 -8.25 9.64 3.03
N SER A 34 -7.20 8.90 3.39
CA SER A 34 -7.25 7.88 4.44
C SER A 34 -7.62 8.47 5.82
N ILE A 35 -7.07 9.63 6.16
CA ILE A 35 -7.41 10.35 7.40
C ILE A 35 -8.88 10.79 7.37
N SER A 36 -9.34 11.35 6.25
CA SER A 36 -10.74 11.76 6.09
C SER A 36 -11.72 10.59 6.24
N MET A 37 -11.33 9.38 5.80
CA MET A 37 -12.11 8.16 5.97
C MET A 37 -12.23 7.75 7.43
N VAL A 38 -11.13 7.79 8.19
CA VAL A 38 -11.13 7.47 9.63
C VAL A 38 -12.00 8.47 10.42
N VAL A 39 -11.93 9.77 10.12
CA VAL A 39 -12.80 10.78 10.77
C VAL A 39 -14.30 10.49 10.53
N GLN A 40 -14.63 9.84 9.42
CA GLN A 40 -16.01 9.42 9.10
C GLN A 40 -16.36 8.01 9.63
N ASN A 41 -15.48 7.37 10.41
CA ASN A 41 -15.58 5.98 10.84
C ASN A 41 -15.80 5.00 9.67
N LYS A 42 -15.15 5.27 8.52
CA LYS A 42 -15.17 4.41 7.34
C LYS A 42 -13.81 3.73 7.18
N GLY A 43 -13.80 2.40 7.18
CA GLY A 43 -12.63 1.60 6.82
C GLY A 43 -12.61 1.18 5.35
N LEU A 44 -11.62 0.36 5.00
CA LEU A 44 -11.59 -0.40 3.75
C LEU A 44 -12.76 -1.38 3.63
N ILE A 45 -13.17 -1.96 4.77
CA ILE A 45 -14.30 -2.87 4.88
C ILE A 45 -15.39 -2.17 5.70
N VAL A 46 -16.65 -2.39 5.32
CA VAL A 46 -17.78 -1.85 6.06
C VAL A 46 -17.82 -2.49 7.45
N GLY A 47 -17.77 -1.66 8.50
CA GLY A 47 -17.77 -2.12 9.89
C GLY A 47 -16.39 -2.50 10.46
N SER A 48 -15.30 -2.38 9.68
CA SER A 48 -13.96 -2.57 10.25
C SER A 48 -13.53 -1.37 11.08
N GLU A 49 -13.16 -1.60 12.34
CA GLU A 49 -12.53 -0.58 13.15
C GLU A 49 -11.06 -0.38 12.75
N TRP A 50 -10.65 0.89 12.68
CA TRP A 50 -9.25 1.27 12.59
C TRP A 50 -8.45 0.72 13.78
N SER A 51 -7.21 0.30 13.54
CA SER A 51 -6.35 -0.24 14.59
C SER A 51 -5.08 0.59 14.71
N PHE A 52 -4.83 1.17 15.88
CA PHE A 52 -3.55 1.86 16.12
C PHE A 52 -2.34 0.92 15.91
N TRP A 53 -2.52 -0.38 16.16
CA TRP A 53 -1.48 -1.39 15.96
C TRP A 53 -1.10 -1.60 14.51
N SER A 54 -2.00 -1.42 13.54
CA SER A 54 -1.67 -1.54 12.12
C SER A 54 -0.67 -0.46 11.71
N LEU A 55 -0.90 0.77 12.18
CA LEU A 55 0.00 1.91 11.98
C LEU A 55 1.38 1.66 12.56
N VAL A 56 1.45 1.25 13.83
CA VAL A 56 2.72 0.95 14.52
C VAL A 56 3.48 -0.14 13.79
N PHE A 57 2.80 -1.22 13.41
CA PHE A 57 3.42 -2.33 12.68
C PHE A 57 4.02 -1.88 11.35
N VAL A 58 3.27 -1.08 10.59
CA VAL A 58 3.73 -0.58 9.29
C VAL A 58 4.91 0.37 9.44
N ILE A 59 4.91 1.23 10.46
CA ILE A 59 6.05 2.11 10.75
C ILE A 59 7.29 1.27 11.09
N ILE A 60 7.16 0.28 11.97
CA ILE A 60 8.27 -0.62 12.35
C ILE A 60 8.82 -1.36 11.14
N LEU A 61 7.96 -1.76 10.20
CA LEU A 61 8.38 -2.46 8.98
C LEU A 61 9.00 -1.52 7.93
N THR A 62 8.41 -0.34 7.74
CA THR A 62 8.79 0.57 6.65
C THR A 62 9.97 1.47 6.99
N LEU A 63 10.16 1.87 8.25
CA LEU A 63 11.30 2.68 8.69
C LEU A 63 12.66 2.04 8.40
N PRO A 64 12.95 0.79 8.82
CA PRO A 64 14.22 0.17 8.49
C PRO A 64 14.37 0.02 6.98
N GLY A 65 13.33 -0.42 6.28
CA GLY A 65 13.38 -0.55 4.82
C GLY A 65 13.61 0.79 4.10
N PHE A 66 13.14 1.92 4.63
CA PHE A 66 13.44 3.25 4.12
C PHE A 66 14.90 3.66 4.39
N ILE A 67 15.42 3.39 5.59
CA ILE A 67 16.81 3.69 5.97
C ILE A 67 17.80 2.86 5.13
N PHE A 68 17.49 1.59 4.87
CA PHE A 68 18.29 0.71 4.02
C PHE A 68 18.10 0.95 2.51
N GLY A 69 17.25 1.91 2.11
CA GLY A 69 17.01 2.26 0.72
C GLY A 69 16.19 1.22 -0.07
N VAL A 70 15.50 0.31 0.61
CA VAL A 70 14.64 -0.73 0.01
C VAL A 70 13.26 -0.15 -0.36
N PHE A 71 12.71 0.75 0.47
CA PHE A 71 11.44 1.43 0.20
C PHE A 71 11.64 2.88 -0.24
N GLY A 72 10.88 3.29 -1.26
CA GLY A 72 10.78 4.69 -1.65
C GLY A 72 9.91 5.49 -0.66
N GLY A 73 10.14 6.79 -0.57
CA GLY A 73 9.34 7.67 0.28
C GLY A 73 7.84 7.70 -0.10
N ALA A 74 7.51 7.40 -1.36
CA ALA A 74 6.12 7.24 -1.78
C ALA A 74 5.50 5.93 -1.25
N ASP A 75 6.24 4.82 -1.31
CA ASP A 75 5.79 3.49 -0.85
C ASP A 75 5.43 3.51 0.62
N VAL A 76 6.30 4.14 1.44
CA VAL A 76 6.06 4.31 2.88
C VAL A 76 4.75 5.07 3.12
N LYS A 77 4.53 6.20 2.44
CA LYS A 77 3.30 6.99 2.60
C LYS A 77 2.05 6.21 2.17
N ILE A 78 2.14 5.47 1.08
CA ILE A 78 1.04 4.66 0.56
C ILE A 78 0.71 3.53 1.53
N LEU A 79 1.71 2.78 2.00
CA LEU A 79 1.53 1.74 3.02
C LEU A 79 0.92 2.30 4.31
N LEU A 80 1.38 3.47 4.75
CA LEU A 80 0.86 4.14 5.94
C LEU A 80 -0.60 4.57 5.75
N SER A 81 -0.96 5.05 4.55
CA SER A 81 -2.36 5.38 4.22
C SER A 81 -3.28 4.16 4.25
N VAL A 82 -2.82 2.99 3.80
CA VAL A 82 -3.58 1.74 3.88
C VAL A 82 -3.73 1.30 5.33
N ALA A 83 -2.67 1.41 6.12
CA ALA A 83 -2.66 1.05 7.55
C ALA A 83 -3.71 1.85 8.34
N ILE A 84 -3.84 3.15 8.07
CA ILE A 84 -4.80 4.05 8.74
C ILE A 84 -6.24 3.55 8.61
N ILE A 85 -6.61 3.02 7.45
CA ILE A 85 -8.00 2.61 7.13
C ILE A 85 -8.22 1.10 7.24
N SER A 86 -7.25 0.34 7.76
CA SER A 86 -7.34 -1.12 7.89
C SER A 86 -7.10 -1.60 9.32
N PRO A 87 -7.83 -2.64 9.78
CA PRO A 87 -7.49 -3.35 10.99
C PRO A 87 -6.19 -4.14 10.80
N LEU A 88 -5.51 -4.49 11.89
CA LEU A 88 -4.22 -5.20 11.85
C LEU A 88 -4.29 -6.51 11.05
N ALA A 89 -5.35 -7.31 11.23
CA ALA A 89 -5.52 -8.57 10.51
C ALA A 89 -5.62 -8.38 8.99
N LEU A 90 -6.34 -7.34 8.54
CA LEU A 90 -6.43 -7.01 7.12
C LEU A 90 -5.09 -6.51 6.59
N MET A 91 -4.40 -5.63 7.33
CA MET A 91 -3.11 -5.09 6.93
C MET A 91 -2.05 -6.20 6.76
N LEU A 92 -2.02 -7.18 7.66
CA LEU A 92 -1.14 -8.34 7.55
C LEU A 92 -1.41 -9.15 6.28
N ASN A 93 -2.69 -9.40 5.97
CA ASN A 93 -3.08 -10.10 4.73
C ASN A 93 -2.68 -9.29 3.49
N ILE A 94 -2.91 -7.97 3.48
CA ILE A 94 -2.51 -7.10 2.38
C ILE A 94 -1.00 -7.19 2.17
N LEU A 95 -0.20 -7.07 3.23
CA LEU A 95 1.26 -7.16 3.14
C LEU A 95 1.71 -8.52 2.61
N LEU A 96 1.16 -9.62 3.14
CA LEU A 96 1.51 -10.98 2.73
C LEU A 96 1.26 -11.18 1.23
N VAL A 97 0.07 -10.80 0.75
CA VAL A 97 -0.28 -10.91 -0.67
C VAL A 97 0.57 -9.98 -1.52
N SER A 98 0.83 -8.75 -1.07
CA SER A 98 1.62 -7.76 -1.82
C SER A 98 3.08 -8.18 -1.97
N PHE A 99 3.74 -8.60 -0.88
CA PHE A 99 5.11 -9.09 -0.92
C PHE A 99 5.22 -10.42 -1.65
N GLY A 100 4.23 -11.31 -1.51
CA GLY A 100 4.17 -12.56 -2.27
C GLY A 100 4.07 -12.30 -3.77
N CYS A 101 3.19 -11.38 -4.19
CA CYS A 101 3.06 -10.97 -5.58
C CYS A 101 4.34 -10.32 -6.11
N PHE A 102 4.96 -9.45 -5.32
CA PHE A 102 6.24 -8.82 -5.66
C PHE A 102 7.38 -9.85 -5.79
N ALA A 103 7.46 -10.83 -4.89
CA ALA A 103 8.45 -11.90 -4.94
C ALA A 103 8.24 -12.83 -6.15
N LEU A 104 6.98 -13.16 -6.48
CA LEU A 104 6.64 -13.92 -7.69
C LEU A 104 7.01 -13.15 -8.95
N TYR A 105 6.69 -11.84 -9.00
CA TYR A 105 7.08 -10.98 -10.11
C TYR A 105 8.60 -10.92 -10.27
N TRP A 106 9.33 -10.78 -9.16
CA TRP A 106 10.78 -10.80 -9.16
C TRP A 106 11.34 -12.12 -9.70
N LEU A 107 10.80 -13.25 -9.24
CA LEU A 107 11.25 -14.59 -9.63
C LEU A 107 10.99 -14.88 -11.12
N LEU A 108 9.85 -14.45 -11.64
CA LEU A 108 9.43 -14.72 -13.02
C LEU A 108 10.05 -13.77 -14.05
N PHE A 109 10.23 -12.48 -13.72
CA PHE A 109 10.58 -11.45 -14.71
C PHE A 109 11.93 -10.76 -14.47
N ILE A 110 12.47 -10.77 -13.25
CA ILE A 110 13.62 -9.91 -12.88
C ILE A 110 14.94 -10.70 -12.74
N ARG A 111 14.93 -12.03 -12.93
CA ARG A 111 16.15 -12.85 -12.81
C ARG A 111 17.34 -12.38 -13.68
N ASP A 112 17.11 -11.61 -14.74
CA ASP A 112 18.14 -11.11 -15.68
C ASP A 112 18.40 -9.59 -15.69
N ARG A 113 17.63 -8.74 -14.98
CA ARG A 113 17.83 -7.27 -15.02
C ARG A 113 17.72 -6.66 -13.64
N GLN A 114 18.83 -6.21 -13.06
CA GLN A 114 18.92 -5.44 -11.80
C GLN A 114 18.10 -4.12 -11.86
N GLN A 115 16.79 -4.24 -11.78
CA GLN A 115 15.87 -3.12 -11.94
C GLN A 115 14.82 -3.20 -10.84
N HIS A 116 14.68 -2.11 -10.08
CA HIS A 116 13.64 -1.96 -9.05
C HIS A 116 12.26 -2.20 -9.68
N GLY A 117 11.59 -3.27 -9.25
CA GLY A 117 10.25 -3.64 -9.72
C GLY A 117 9.17 -2.73 -9.13
N PRO A 118 8.03 -2.54 -9.82
CA PRO A 118 6.95 -1.70 -9.31
C PRO A 118 6.21 -2.40 -8.16
N PHE A 119 6.33 -1.87 -6.95
CA PHE A 119 5.72 -2.43 -5.73
C PHE A 119 4.24 -2.07 -5.61
N ILE A 120 3.85 -0.88 -6.06
CA ILE A 120 2.51 -0.33 -5.86
C ILE A 120 1.42 -1.13 -6.60
N PRO A 121 1.66 -1.69 -7.81
CA PRO A 121 0.72 -2.62 -8.44
C PRO A 121 0.48 -3.87 -7.63
N CYS A 122 1.53 -4.44 -7.03
CA CYS A 122 1.42 -5.60 -6.15
C CYS A 122 0.60 -5.26 -4.91
N LEU A 123 0.79 -4.04 -4.38
CA LEU A 123 0.00 -3.51 -3.27
C LEU A 123 -1.47 -3.32 -3.62
N LEU A 124 -1.78 -2.83 -4.83
CA LEU A 124 -3.16 -2.73 -5.31
C LEU A 124 -3.84 -4.10 -5.38
N VAL A 125 -3.14 -5.12 -5.89
CA VAL A 125 -3.63 -6.51 -5.90
C VAL A 125 -3.85 -7.01 -4.48
N GLY A 126 -2.91 -6.76 -3.56
CA GLY A 126 -3.04 -7.11 -2.15
C GLY A 126 -4.25 -6.49 -1.47
N VAL A 127 -4.48 -5.19 -1.68
CA VAL A 127 -5.67 -4.48 -1.18
C VAL A 127 -6.95 -5.07 -1.77
N GLY A 128 -7.02 -5.25 -3.10
CA GLY A 128 -8.20 -5.76 -3.78
C GLY A 128 -8.58 -7.18 -3.33
N LEU A 129 -7.62 -8.10 -3.29
CA LEU A 129 -7.85 -9.47 -2.86
C LEU A 129 -8.19 -9.56 -1.38
N SER A 130 -7.50 -8.80 -0.52
CA SER A 130 -7.74 -8.87 0.93
C SER A 130 -9.10 -8.28 1.30
N VAL A 131 -9.55 -7.21 0.63
CA VAL A 131 -10.91 -6.67 0.84
C VAL A 131 -11.97 -7.62 0.31
N TRP A 132 -11.69 -8.38 -0.76
CA TRP A 132 -12.65 -9.34 -1.29
C TRP A 132 -12.80 -10.60 -0.42
N LEU A 133 -11.76 -10.97 0.34
CA LEU A 133 -11.75 -12.15 1.20
C LEU A 133 -12.42 -11.94 2.58
N TYR A 134 -12.72 -10.69 2.97
CA TYR A 134 -13.36 -10.32 4.24
C TYR A 134 -14.74 -9.72 4.02
#